data_AF-A0A3P9GZI2-F1
#
_entry.id   AF-A0A3P9GZI2-F1
#
_cell.length_a   1.000
_cell.length_b   1.000
_cell.length_c   1.000
_cell.angle_alpha   90.00
_cell.angle_beta   90.00
_cell.angle_gamma   90.00
#
_symmetry.space_group_name_H-M   'P 1'
#
loop_
_entity.id
_entity.type
_entity.pdbx_description
1 polymer ?
#
loop_
_entity_poly.entity_id
_entity_poly.type
_entity_poly.pdbx_seq_one_letter_code
_entity_poly.pdbx_strand_id
1 'polypeptide(L)'
;MCRRFYGPRERKMGLLAFLRIGVWFNGLRAFRKGFLGNVLGEGFVLGGVFVIGRDPQGILLEHREMEFGDKVNISDVLHAARRITRDL
;
A
#
# COMPACT_ATOMS: atom_id res chain seq x y z
N MET A 1 14.96 -0.35 21.20
CA MET A 1 15.62 -0.48 19.88
C MET A 1 14.58 -0.98 18.87
N CYS A 2 13.72 -0.07 18.37
CA CYS A 2 12.69 -0.44 17.40
C CYS A 2 13.35 -0.68 16.04
N ARG A 3 13.52 -1.97 15.70
CA ARG A 3 14.03 -2.42 14.40
C ARG A 3 13.04 -1.93 13.34
N ARG A 4 13.53 -1.10 12.41
CA ARG A 4 12.82 -0.66 11.20
C ARG A 4 12.01 -1.83 10.63
N PHE A 5 10.70 -1.66 10.52
CA PHE A 5 9.83 -2.59 9.79
C PHE A 5 10.47 -2.84 8.41
N TYR A 6 10.68 -4.11 8.06
CA TYR A 6 11.51 -4.51 6.92
C TYR A 6 10.93 -3.98 5.60
N GLY A 7 11.65 -3.07 4.96
CA GLY A 7 11.30 -2.54 3.64
C GLY A 7 12.24 -1.41 3.21
N PRO A 8 12.45 -1.19 1.91
CA PRO A 8 13.19 -0.02 1.43
C PRO A 8 12.43 1.27 1.77
N ARG A 9 13.17 2.40 1.80
CA ARG A 9 12.64 3.77 2.03
C ARG A 9 11.30 3.97 1.31
N GLU A 10 10.40 4.73 1.94
CA GLU A 10 9.08 5.13 1.41
C GLU A 10 9.04 5.14 -0.12
N ARG A 11 8.22 4.25 -0.70
CA ARG A 11 8.08 4.18 -2.15
C ARG A 11 7.04 5.19 -2.58
N LYS A 12 7.49 6.25 -3.23
CA LYS A 12 6.61 7.25 -3.83
C LYS A 12 6.44 6.93 -5.30
N MET A 13 5.19 6.85 -5.76
CA MET A 13 4.89 6.81 -7.18
C MET A 13 5.31 8.18 -7.75
N GLY A 14 6.37 8.17 -8.57
CA GLY A 14 6.93 9.39 -9.16
C GLY A 14 6.04 9.97 -10.27
N LEU A 15 6.64 10.47 -11.34
CA LEU A 15 5.96 11.14 -12.45
C LEU A 15 4.78 10.35 -13.07
N LEU A 16 4.75 9.03 -12.93
CA LEU A 16 3.67 8.15 -13.43
C LEU A 16 2.30 8.43 -12.78
N ALA A 17 2.27 8.88 -11.52
CA ALA A 17 1.03 9.29 -10.88
C ALA A 17 0.44 10.57 -11.51
N PHE A 18 1.29 11.44 -12.09
CA PHE A 18 0.86 12.61 -12.86
C PHE A 18 0.40 12.27 -14.29
N LEU A 19 0.81 11.14 -14.86
CA LEU A 19 0.33 10.71 -16.19
C LEU A 19 -1.13 10.21 -16.18
N ARG A 20 -1.69 9.90 -15.00
CA ARG A 20 -3.10 9.50 -14.89
C ARG A 20 -4.02 10.71 -14.96
N ILE A 21 -4.68 10.88 -16.11
CA ILE A 21 -5.77 11.85 -16.33
C ILE A 21 -6.84 11.79 -15.22
N GLY A 22 -7.12 10.61 -14.65
CA GLY A 22 -8.06 10.44 -13.53
C GLY A 22 -7.65 11.16 -12.24
N VAL A 23 -6.34 11.27 -11.96
CA VAL A 23 -5.82 12.04 -10.82
C VAL A 23 -6.01 13.53 -11.06
N TRP A 24 -5.81 14.00 -12.30
CA TRP A 24 -6.13 15.38 -12.69
C TRP A 24 -7.61 15.68 -12.55
N PHE A 25 -8.52 14.81 -13.02
CA PHE A 25 -9.96 15.02 -12.87
C PHE A 25 -10.42 15.02 -11.40
N ASN A 26 -9.88 14.12 -10.58
CA ASN A 26 -10.17 14.09 -9.14
C ASN A 26 -9.58 15.30 -8.42
N GLY A 27 -8.36 15.72 -8.79
CA GLY A 27 -7.70 16.93 -8.28
C GLY A 27 -8.44 18.20 -8.66
N LEU A 28 -8.88 18.33 -9.93
CA LEU A 28 -9.66 19.47 -10.42
C LEU A 28 -11.03 19.54 -9.72
N ARG A 29 -11.67 18.39 -9.48
CA ARG A 29 -12.93 18.29 -8.75
C ARG A 29 -12.76 18.67 -7.28
N ALA A 30 -11.66 18.26 -6.64
CA ALA A 30 -11.34 18.63 -5.26
C ALA A 30 -11.00 20.12 -5.13
N PHE A 31 -10.25 20.68 -6.09
CA PHE A 31 -9.91 22.09 -6.17
C PHE A 31 -11.16 22.97 -6.35
N ARG A 32 -12.11 22.56 -7.20
CA ARG A 32 -13.42 23.25 -7.36
C ARG A 32 -14.29 23.20 -6.10
N LYS A 33 -14.02 22.30 -5.16
CA LYS A 33 -14.73 22.19 -3.87
C LYS A 33 -14.02 22.94 -2.72
N GLY A 34 -12.95 23.70 -3.01
CA GLY A 34 -12.26 24.53 -2.02
C GLY A 34 -11.32 23.79 -1.07
N PHE A 35 -11.04 22.51 -1.33
CA PHE A 35 -10.08 21.75 -0.54
C PHE A 35 -8.66 21.94 -1.11
N LEU A 36 -7.88 22.80 -0.47
CA LEU A 36 -6.41 22.77 -0.54
C LEU A 36 -5.94 21.51 0.19
N GLY A 37 -6.12 20.34 -0.44
CA GLY A 37 -5.62 19.09 0.10
C GLY A 37 -4.09 19.15 0.28
N ASN A 38 -3.57 18.36 1.21
CA ASN A 38 -2.13 18.22 1.45
C ASN A 38 -1.45 17.46 0.28
N VAL A 39 -1.44 18.06 -0.92
CA VAL A 39 -0.96 17.45 -2.18
C VAL A 39 0.53 17.11 -2.14
N LEU A 40 1.26 17.72 -1.21
CA LEU A 40 2.69 17.55 -0.99
C LEU A 40 3.05 16.24 -0.24
N GLY A 41 2.11 15.64 0.50
CA GLY A 41 2.46 14.65 1.52
C GLY A 41 2.13 13.20 1.18
N GLU A 42 0.86 12.90 0.89
CA GLU A 42 0.33 11.56 1.13
C GLU A 42 -0.27 10.86 -0.10
N GLY A 43 -0.57 11.59 -1.18
CA GLY A 43 -1.24 11.03 -2.36
C GLY A 43 -0.36 10.16 -3.27
N PHE A 44 0.92 10.00 -2.95
CA PHE A 44 1.90 9.33 -3.80
C PHE A 44 2.60 8.15 -3.11
N VAL A 45 2.34 7.89 -1.82
CA VAL A 45 2.97 6.77 -1.13
C VAL A 45 2.27 5.47 -1.52
N LEU A 46 3.04 4.52 -2.07
CA LEU A 46 2.55 3.18 -2.40
C LEU A 46 2.37 2.36 -1.12
N GLY A 47 1.22 1.70 -1.02
CA GLY A 47 0.88 0.83 0.09
C GLY A 47 1.50 -0.57 -0.05
N GLY A 48 1.09 -1.43 0.87
CA GLY A 48 1.43 -2.84 0.84
C GLY A 48 0.70 -3.61 1.93
N VAL A 49 0.50 -4.90 1.70
CA VAL A 49 -0.13 -5.83 2.63
C VAL A 49 0.89 -6.90 3.01
N PHE A 50 1.08 -7.09 4.31
CA PHE A 50 1.96 -8.10 4.87
C PHE A 50 1.15 -9.01 5.78
N VAL A 51 1.33 -10.32 5.63
CA VAL A 51 0.83 -11.32 6.58
C VAL A 51 2.03 -11.93 7.26
N ILE A 52 2.11 -11.76 8.58
CA ILE A 52 3.25 -12.17 9.41
C ILE A 52 2.76 -13.26 10.38
N GLY A 53 3.39 -14.42 10.33
CA GLY A 53 3.13 -15.55 11.21
C GLY A 53 3.89 -15.44 12.54
N ARG A 54 3.69 -16.42 13.42
CA ARG A 54 4.36 -16.45 14.74
C ARG A 54 5.84 -16.81 14.59
N ASP A 55 6.70 -16.14 15.36
CA ASP A 55 8.18 -16.22 15.40
C ASP A 55 8.89 -17.08 14.32
N PRO A 56 8.84 -18.43 14.32
CA PRO A 56 9.51 -19.24 13.29
C PRO A 56 8.90 -19.17 11.88
N GLN A 57 7.62 -18.81 11.72
CA GLN A 57 6.92 -18.77 10.43
C GLN A 57 7.34 -17.58 9.54
N GLY A 58 7.79 -16.48 10.14
CA GLY A 58 8.19 -15.29 9.39
C GLY A 58 7.07 -14.65 8.57
N ILE A 59 7.41 -14.09 7.40
CA ILE A 59 6.47 -13.43 6.49
C ILE A 59 5.81 -14.48 5.59
N LEU A 60 4.49 -14.63 5.70
CA LEU A 60 3.70 -15.61 4.94
C LEU A 60 3.13 -15.03 3.65
N LEU A 61 2.93 -13.71 3.60
CA LEU A 61 2.55 -12.99 2.39
C LEU A 61 3.15 -11.59 2.42
N GLU A 62 3.74 -11.22 1.30
CA GLU A 62 4.20 -9.86 1.02
C GLU A 62 3.59 -9.42 -0.30
N HIS A 63 2.69 -8.45 -0.24
CA HIS A 63 2.17 -7.75 -1.39
C HIS A 63 2.58 -6.29 -1.26
N ARG A 64 3.36 -5.81 -2.23
CA ARG A 64 3.75 -4.40 -2.32
C ARG A 64 2.99 -3.82 -3.49
N GLU A 65 2.23 -2.75 -3.25
CA GLU A 65 1.55 -2.08 -4.34
C GLU A 65 2.62 -1.51 -5.29
N MET A 66 2.60 -1.96 -6.54
CA MET A 66 3.49 -1.40 -7.58
C MET A 66 2.94 -0.08 -8.11
N GLU A 67 1.61 0.06 -8.09
CA GLU A 67 0.88 1.21 -8.60
C GLU A 67 -0.36 1.50 -7.74
N PHE A 68 -0.81 2.76 -7.72
CA PHE A 68 -2.05 3.11 -7.03
C PHE A 68 -3.25 2.35 -7.62
N GLY A 69 -3.89 1.54 -6.77
CA GLY A 69 -5.02 0.70 -7.13
C GLY A 69 -4.65 -0.71 -7.58
N ASP A 70 -3.37 -1.08 -7.53
CA ASP A 70 -2.94 -2.48 -7.46
C ASP A 70 -3.51 -3.06 -6.16
N LYS A 71 -4.34 -4.10 -6.28
CA LYS A 71 -5.05 -4.68 -5.15
C LYS A 71 -4.45 -6.02 -4.83
N VAL A 72 -4.18 -6.23 -3.55
CA VAL A 72 -3.86 -7.57 -3.07
C VAL A 72 -4.99 -8.53 -3.41
N ASN A 73 -4.65 -9.74 -3.84
CA ASN A 73 -5.61 -10.79 -3.98
C ASN A 73 -6.09 -11.23 -2.59
N ILE A 74 -7.37 -10.95 -2.30
CA ILE A 74 -7.99 -11.26 -1.00
C ILE A 74 -7.91 -12.76 -0.69
N SER A 75 -7.99 -13.62 -1.71
CA SER A 75 -7.89 -15.07 -1.53
C SER A 75 -6.52 -15.49 -0.99
N ASP A 76 -5.45 -14.84 -1.47
CA ASP A 76 -4.08 -15.13 -1.04
C ASP A 76 -3.85 -14.64 0.39
N VAL A 77 -4.42 -13.48 0.75
CA VAL A 77 -4.40 -12.97 2.12
C VAL A 77 -5.15 -13.92 3.06
N LEU A 78 -6.35 -14.36 2.69
CA LEU A 78 -7.13 -15.30 3.50
C LEU A 78 -6.43 -16.65 3.65
N HIS A 79 -5.77 -17.13 2.59
CA HIS A 79 -5.00 -18.37 2.63
C HIS A 79 -3.78 -18.24 3.56
N ALA A 80 -3.03 -17.15 3.44
CA ALA A 80 -1.89 -16.86 4.32
C ALA A 80 -2.33 -16.70 5.78
N ALA A 81 -3.44 -16.00 6.04
CA ALA A 81 -3.99 -15.84 7.38
C ALA A 81 -4.42 -17.18 8.00
N ARG A 82 -5.05 -18.07 7.22
CA ARG A 82 -5.45 -19.41 7.68
C ARG A 82 -4.26 -20.30 8.01
N ARG A 83 -3.11 -20.11 7.35
CA ARG A 83 -1.87 -20.84 7.67
C ARG A 83 -1.32 -20.47 9.04
N ILE A 84 -1.51 -19.24 9.50
CA ILE A 84 -1.13 -18.82 10.87
C ILE A 84 -1.88 -19.67 11.91
N THR A 85 -3.18 -19.91 11.70
CA THR A 85 -4.04 -20.59 12.67
C THR A 85 -3.85 -22.11 12.70
N ARG A 86 -3.40 -22.73 11.61
CA ARG A 86 -3.27 -24.20 11.50
C ARG A 86 -2.03 -24.79 12.17
N ASP A 87 -1.02 -23.96 12.42
CA ASP A 87 0.21 -24.38 13.11
C ASP A 87 0.17 -24.05 14.63
N LEU A 88 -1.03 -23.84 15.18
CA LEU A 88 -1.35 -23.79 16.61
C LEU A 88 -1.97 -25.13 17.05
#